data_AF-A0A2V9VDU0-F1
#
_entry.id   AF-A0A2V9VDU0-F1
#
_cell.length_a   1.000
_cell.length_b   1.000
_cell.length_c   1.000
_cell.angle_alpha   90.00
_cell.angle_beta   90.00
_cell.angle_gamma   90.00
#
_symmetry.space_group_name_H-M   'P 1'
#
loop_
_entity.id
_entity.type
_entity.pdbx_description
1 polymer ?
#
loop_
_entity_poly.entity_id
_entity_poly.type
_entity_poly.pdbx_seq_one_letter_code
_entity_poly.pdbx_strand_id
1 'polypeptide(L)'
;MNRFQKSMMASLIIGAGALIAQTPSTQTSFVYVESFRKGSTRITEQTLEVDLDPKNPTCEIKVKDQNGRDRYQFRCAPEHPGPGDDRIIAWQVHLADREHKIYGDVLMPSPDPTQDRTQIGWLDPGKFAKIPLITERVVKVDRFYCVFQVTDSHFVAAGQPYLDHLTLDVRFTNTMPHTEVRVKDEKAPS
;
A
#
# COMPACT_ATOMS: atom_id res chain seq x y z
N MET A 1 -48.74 -46.24 -56.93
CA MET A 1 -48.56 -47.28 -55.87
C MET A 1 -47.41 -46.84 -54.98
N ASN A 2 -47.70 -46.40 -53.75
CA ASN A 2 -47.54 -47.21 -52.52
C ASN A 2 -46.05 -47.55 -52.27
N ARG A 3 -45.37 -47.17 -51.18
CA ARG A 3 -45.81 -47.07 -49.78
C ARG A 3 -44.84 -46.20 -48.95
N PHE A 4 -45.43 -45.54 -47.95
CA PHE A 4 -44.82 -45.13 -46.69
C PHE A 4 -43.92 -46.21 -46.07
N GLN A 5 -42.78 -45.81 -45.52
CA GLN A 5 -42.40 -46.26 -44.18
C GLN A 5 -41.54 -45.23 -43.44
N LYS A 6 -42.03 -44.89 -42.26
CA LYS A 6 -41.46 -43.99 -41.25
C LYS A 6 -40.23 -44.66 -40.62
N SER A 7 -39.20 -43.87 -40.30
CA SER A 7 -38.33 -44.21 -39.18
C SER A 7 -37.92 -42.92 -38.46
N MET A 8 -38.43 -42.77 -37.25
CA MET A 8 -37.95 -41.82 -36.26
C MET A 8 -36.50 -42.19 -35.91
N MET A 9 -35.61 -41.21 -35.86
CA MET A 9 -34.45 -41.27 -34.99
C MET A 9 -34.34 -39.96 -34.22
N ALA A 10 -34.40 -40.11 -32.91
CA ALA A 10 -34.36 -39.05 -31.93
C ALA A 10 -32.90 -38.67 -31.62
N SER A 11 -32.72 -37.38 -31.37
CA SER A 11 -31.78 -36.78 -30.42
C SER A 11 -30.27 -36.90 -30.67
N LEU A 12 -29.61 -35.75 -30.81
CA LEU A 12 -28.64 -35.31 -29.78
C LEU A 12 -28.47 -33.79 -29.84
N ILE A 13 -28.86 -33.12 -28.75
CA ILE A 13 -28.58 -31.71 -28.48
C ILE A 13 -27.12 -31.64 -28.03
N ILE A 14 -26.24 -31.02 -28.82
CA ILE A 14 -24.92 -30.61 -28.35
C ILE A 14 -25.05 -29.17 -27.87
N GLY A 15 -25.27 -29.02 -26.56
CA GLY A 15 -25.18 -27.73 -25.88
C GLY A 15 -23.73 -27.26 -25.87
N ALA A 16 -23.45 -26.18 -26.58
CA ALA A 16 -22.20 -25.44 -26.44
C ALA A 16 -22.23 -24.69 -25.10
N GLY A 17 -21.77 -25.35 -24.04
CA GLY A 17 -21.49 -24.70 -22.77
C GLY A 17 -20.30 -23.76 -22.94
N ALA A 18 -20.57 -22.45 -23.00
CA ALA A 18 -19.53 -21.44 -22.87
C ALA A 18 -18.93 -21.53 -21.47
N LEU A 19 -17.71 -22.06 -21.38
CA LEU A 19 -16.87 -21.94 -20.19
C LEU A 19 -16.54 -20.46 -20.01
N ILE A 20 -17.30 -19.79 -19.14
CA ILE A 20 -16.88 -18.51 -18.57
C ILE A 20 -15.69 -18.84 -17.66
N ALA A 21 -14.47 -18.65 -18.19
CA ALA A 21 -13.26 -18.68 -17.40
C ALA A 21 -13.38 -17.60 -16.32
N GLN A 22 -13.63 -18.02 -15.09
CA GLN A 22 -13.49 -17.16 -13.92
C GLN A 22 -12.00 -16.89 -13.77
N THR A 23 -11.51 -15.78 -14.33
CA THR A 23 -10.20 -15.25 -13.95
C THR A 23 -10.21 -15.02 -12.44
N PRO A 24 -9.34 -15.69 -11.67
CA PRO A 24 -9.22 -15.36 -10.26
C PRO A 24 -8.78 -13.90 -10.19
N SER A 25 -9.63 -13.04 -9.63
CA SER A 25 -9.20 -11.72 -9.20
C SER A 25 -8.11 -11.97 -8.16
N THR A 26 -6.85 -11.83 -8.55
CA THR A 26 -5.73 -11.65 -7.62
C THR A 26 -6.03 -10.37 -6.85
N GLN A 27 -6.77 -10.54 -5.75
CA GLN A 27 -7.06 -9.49 -4.81
C GLN A 27 -5.74 -9.18 -4.12
N THR A 28 -4.97 -8.24 -4.68
CA THR A 28 -3.81 -7.67 -4.02
C THR A 28 -4.30 -7.11 -2.68
N SER A 29 -3.91 -7.76 -1.59
CA SER A 29 -4.27 -7.32 -0.24
C SER A 29 -3.46 -6.07 0.07
N PHE A 30 -4.12 -4.92 0.19
CA PHE A 30 -3.52 -3.69 0.67
C PHE A 30 -3.98 -3.41 2.12
N VAL A 31 -3.19 -2.65 2.86
CA VAL A 31 -3.59 -2.10 4.16
C VAL A 31 -4.07 -0.68 3.97
N TYR A 32 -5.27 -0.38 4.46
CA TYR A 32 -5.86 0.95 4.42
C TYR A 32 -5.85 1.61 5.80
N VAL A 33 -5.41 2.86 5.85
CA VAL A 33 -5.46 3.71 7.05
C VAL A 33 -6.01 5.09 6.68
N GLU A 34 -6.90 5.62 7.52
CA GLU A 34 -7.21 7.05 7.47
C GLU A 34 -6.34 7.81 8.47
N SER A 35 -5.66 8.84 7.99
CA SER A 35 -4.91 9.75 8.85
C SER A 35 -5.83 10.52 9.81
N PHE A 36 -5.30 10.88 10.99
CA PHE A 36 -5.94 11.87 11.86
C PHE A 36 -6.03 13.23 11.19
N ARG A 37 -5.14 13.51 10.23
CA ARG A 37 -5.09 14.79 9.54
C ARG A 37 -6.26 14.90 8.56
N LYS A 38 -7.19 15.80 8.89
CA LYS A 38 -8.34 16.16 8.06
C LYS A 38 -8.19 17.59 7.53
N GLY A 39 -8.65 17.80 6.30
CA GLY A 39 -8.49 19.05 5.59
C GLY A 39 -9.02 18.94 4.16
N SER A 40 -8.91 20.02 3.40
CA SER A 40 -9.39 20.11 2.01
C SER A 40 -8.27 20.07 0.98
N THR A 41 -7.02 19.88 1.41
CA THR A 41 -5.84 19.90 0.54
C THR A 41 -5.93 18.84 -0.55
N ARG A 42 -5.74 19.27 -1.80
CA ARG A 42 -5.46 18.41 -2.94
C ARG A 42 -4.01 18.59 -3.37
N ILE A 43 -3.40 17.54 -3.88
CA ILE A 43 -1.99 17.50 -4.25
C ILE A 43 -1.81 17.41 -5.76
N THR A 44 -0.61 17.75 -6.22
CA THR A 44 -0.14 17.39 -7.56
C THR A 44 0.21 15.91 -7.54
N GLU A 45 -0.47 15.12 -8.37
CA GLU A 45 -0.26 13.67 -8.40
C GLU A 45 1.12 13.32 -8.96
N GLN A 46 1.77 12.33 -8.37
CA GLN A 46 3.11 11.90 -8.76
C GLN A 46 3.35 10.45 -8.33
N THR A 47 4.17 9.74 -9.09
CA THR A 47 4.66 8.39 -8.80
C THR A 47 6.17 8.40 -8.91
N LEU A 48 6.84 7.82 -7.94
CA LEU A 48 8.29 7.74 -7.84
C LEU A 48 8.69 6.35 -7.37
N GLU A 49 9.84 5.90 -7.84
CA GLU A 49 10.55 4.75 -7.29
C GLU A 49 11.73 5.28 -6.47
N VAL A 50 11.96 4.69 -5.30
CA VAL A 50 13.01 5.09 -4.37
C VAL A 50 13.85 3.88 -4.01
N ASP A 51 15.13 3.92 -4.38
CA ASP A 51 16.11 2.92 -3.95
C ASP A 51 16.79 3.37 -2.66
N LEU A 52 16.78 2.51 -1.66
CA LEU A 52 17.37 2.71 -0.35
C LEU A 52 18.42 1.63 -0.09
N ASP A 53 19.60 2.06 0.33
CA ASP A 53 20.70 1.18 0.71
C ASP A 53 21.50 1.83 1.87
N PRO A 54 22.46 1.12 2.50
CA PRO A 54 23.28 1.71 3.57
C PRO A 54 24.08 2.97 3.17
N LYS A 55 24.32 3.23 1.88
CA LYS A 55 25.01 4.43 1.40
C LYS A 55 24.05 5.60 1.18
N ASN A 56 22.80 5.31 0.84
CA ASN A 56 21.71 6.24 0.61
C ASN A 56 20.48 5.82 1.44
N PRO A 57 20.58 5.82 2.78
CA PRO A 57 19.56 5.17 3.60
C PRO A 57 18.30 6.01 3.80
N THR A 58 18.28 7.23 3.24
CA THR A 58 17.20 8.21 3.45
C THR A 58 16.64 8.69 2.13
N CYS A 59 15.36 9.01 2.12
CA CYS A 59 14.69 9.66 1.00
C CYS A 59 14.00 10.95 1.47
N GLU A 60 13.86 11.92 0.56
CA GLU A 60 13.02 13.09 0.79
C GLU A 60 12.27 13.46 -0.50
N ILE A 61 10.94 13.38 -0.46
CA ILE A 61 10.07 13.70 -1.58
C ILE A 61 9.15 14.86 -1.18
N LYS A 62 9.19 15.93 -1.98
CA LYS A 62 8.30 17.06 -1.80
C LYS A 62 6.94 16.76 -2.43
N VAL A 63 5.88 16.98 -1.67
CA VAL A 63 4.51 16.85 -2.16
C VAL A 63 3.91 18.25 -2.28
N LYS A 64 3.63 18.63 -3.52
CA LYS A 64 3.09 19.95 -3.84
C LYS A 64 1.57 19.94 -3.78
N ASP A 65 0.98 21.03 -3.31
CA ASP A 65 -0.46 21.25 -3.48
C ASP A 65 -0.79 21.56 -4.96
N GLN A 66 -2.08 21.71 -5.29
CA GLN A 66 -2.52 22.08 -6.64
C GLN A 66 -2.05 23.46 -7.12
N ASN A 67 -1.55 24.31 -6.21
CA ASN A 67 -0.99 25.61 -6.53
C ASN A 67 0.54 25.57 -6.67
N GLY A 68 1.15 24.38 -6.62
CA GLY A 68 2.60 24.17 -6.77
C GLY A 68 3.43 24.44 -5.50
N ARG A 69 2.78 24.72 -4.36
CA ARG A 69 3.45 25.02 -3.09
C ARG A 69 3.84 23.73 -2.37
N ASP A 70 5.03 23.70 -1.77
CA ASP A 70 5.49 22.57 -0.95
C ASP A 70 4.60 22.46 0.31
N ARG A 71 3.75 21.44 0.35
CA ARG A 71 2.69 21.28 1.37
C ARG A 71 2.99 20.14 2.32
N TYR A 72 3.45 19.00 1.79
CA TYR A 72 3.95 17.89 2.59
C TYR A 72 5.36 17.48 2.17
N GLN A 73 6.00 16.71 3.04
CA GLN A 73 7.33 16.17 2.82
C GLN A 73 7.34 14.72 3.27
N PHE A 74 7.44 13.81 2.32
CA PHE A 74 7.56 12.38 2.55
C PHE A 74 9.03 12.04 2.77
N ARG A 75 9.31 11.20 3.76
CA ARG A 75 10.67 10.86 4.18
C ARG A 75 10.80 9.39 4.50
N CYS A 76 11.98 8.86 4.22
CA CYS A 76 12.42 7.53 4.62
C CYS A 76 13.63 7.71 5.54
N ALA A 77 13.69 6.97 6.63
CA ALA A 77 14.84 6.92 7.53
C ALA A 77 15.14 5.47 7.94
N PRO A 78 16.42 5.07 8.05
CA PRO A 78 16.76 3.75 8.52
C PRO A 78 16.50 3.63 10.02
N GLU A 79 16.13 2.42 10.45
CA GLU A 79 16.12 2.03 11.85
C GLU A 79 17.28 1.07 12.11
N HIS A 80 17.98 1.32 13.22
CA HIS A 80 19.17 0.58 13.62
C HIS A 80 18.93 -0.18 14.93
N PRO A 81 19.58 -1.33 15.15
CA PRO A 81 19.45 -2.10 16.40
C PRO A 81 19.79 -1.31 17.66
N GLY A 82 20.72 -0.37 17.56
CA GLY A 82 21.17 0.44 18.67
C GLY A 82 22.35 1.35 18.31
N PRO A 83 22.82 2.17 19.27
CA PRO A 83 23.93 3.08 19.05
C PRO A 83 25.21 2.36 18.61
N GLY A 84 25.81 2.80 17.51
CA GLY A 84 27.07 2.26 16.97
C GLY A 84 26.93 1.00 16.11
N ASP A 85 25.70 0.57 15.82
CA ASP A 85 25.42 -0.51 14.88
C ASP A 85 24.76 0.06 13.61
N ASP A 86 25.53 0.14 12.53
CA ASP A 86 25.08 0.74 11.27
C ASP A 86 24.20 -0.19 10.43
N ARG A 87 23.95 -1.43 10.89
CA ARG A 87 23.05 -2.36 10.18
C ARG A 87 21.62 -1.83 10.21
N ILE A 88 20.91 -2.00 9.11
CA ILE A 88 19.53 -1.56 8.97
C ILE A 88 18.61 -2.74 9.27
N ILE A 89 17.72 -2.56 10.24
CA ILE A 89 16.71 -3.58 10.62
C ILE A 89 15.34 -3.26 10.05
N ALA A 90 15.06 -2.00 9.72
CA ALA A 90 13.83 -1.57 9.07
C ALA A 90 14.05 -0.18 8.45
N TRP A 91 13.09 0.26 7.63
CA TRP A 91 12.94 1.67 7.30
C TRP A 91 11.65 2.22 7.89
N GLN A 92 11.70 3.47 8.32
CA GLN A 92 10.53 4.23 8.72
C GLN A 92 10.18 5.25 7.65
N VAL A 93 8.91 5.25 7.26
CA VAL A 93 8.30 6.18 6.33
C VAL A 93 7.44 7.16 7.11
N HIS A 94 7.60 8.44 6.82
CA HIS A 94 6.89 9.54 7.47
C HIS A 94 6.38 10.53 6.44
N LEU A 95 5.23 11.15 6.71
CA LEU A 95 4.75 12.30 5.94
C LEU A 95 4.58 13.49 6.88
N ALA A 96 5.38 14.54 6.69
CA ALA A 96 5.28 15.75 7.49
C ALA A 96 4.41 16.81 6.81
N ASP A 97 3.52 17.46 7.55
CA ASP A 97 2.83 18.69 7.10
C ASP A 97 3.75 19.90 7.32
N ARG A 98 4.11 20.59 6.23
CA ARG A 98 5.07 21.70 6.26
C ARG A 98 4.48 23.01 6.80
N GLU A 99 3.17 23.16 6.75
CA GLU A 99 2.46 24.36 7.23
C GLU A 99 2.09 24.21 8.70
N HIS A 100 1.71 22.99 9.13
CA HIS A 100 1.26 22.69 10.50
C HIS A 100 2.29 21.82 11.23
N LYS A 101 3.43 22.43 11.59
CA LYS A 101 4.58 21.75 12.21
C LYS A 101 4.33 21.14 13.59
N ILE A 102 3.17 21.42 14.20
CA ILE A 102 2.76 20.82 15.48
C ILE A 102 2.49 19.31 15.35
N TYR A 103 2.26 18.84 14.13
CA TYR A 103 2.04 17.42 13.82
C TYR A 103 3.33 16.82 13.27
N GLY A 104 3.75 15.69 13.83
CA GLY A 104 4.94 14.96 13.39
C GLY A 104 4.68 14.19 12.09
N ASP A 105 4.17 12.98 12.22
CA ASP A 105 3.83 12.11 11.07
C ASP A 105 2.32 12.08 10.83
N VAL A 106 1.90 12.63 9.69
CA VAL A 106 0.49 12.63 9.28
C VAL A 106 0.08 11.36 8.53
N LEU A 107 0.91 10.32 8.46
CA LEU A 107 0.46 8.99 8.03
C LEU A 107 -0.36 8.27 9.11
N MET A 108 -0.19 8.69 10.37
CA MET A 108 -0.77 8.01 11.52
C MET A 108 -2.29 8.23 11.64
N PRO A 109 -3.05 7.26 12.19
CA PRO A 109 -4.49 7.42 12.42
C PRO A 109 -4.84 8.27 13.65
N SER A 110 -3.88 8.53 14.55
CA SER A 110 -4.01 9.35 15.76
C SER A 110 -2.85 10.35 15.85
N PRO A 111 -3.07 11.58 16.37
CA PRO A 111 -1.98 12.52 16.60
C PRO A 111 -1.07 12.12 17.79
N ASP A 112 -1.52 11.19 18.64
CA ASP A 112 -0.73 10.62 19.73
C ASP A 112 0.02 9.36 19.24
N PRO A 113 1.37 9.40 19.13
CA PRO A 113 2.12 8.27 18.60
C PRO A 113 2.01 7.00 19.42
N THR A 114 1.71 7.11 20.72
CA THR A 114 1.55 5.93 21.60
C THR A 114 0.31 5.12 21.27
N GLN A 115 -0.62 5.69 20.49
CA GLN A 115 -1.85 5.06 20.05
C GLN A 115 -1.73 4.41 18.67
N ASP A 116 -0.59 4.52 17.98
CA ASP A 116 -0.41 3.86 16.70
C ASP A 116 -0.20 2.35 16.86
N ARG A 117 -1.31 1.64 16.68
CA ARG A 117 -1.33 0.18 16.70
C ARG A 117 -1.01 -0.41 15.33
N THR A 118 -1.12 0.35 14.26
CA THR A 118 -0.99 -0.14 12.89
C THR A 118 0.46 -0.15 12.42
N GLN A 119 1.26 0.85 12.84
CA GLN A 119 2.66 1.02 12.42
C GLN A 119 2.77 1.12 10.89
N ILE A 120 1.90 1.94 10.29
CA ILE A 120 1.74 2.00 8.85
C ILE A 120 3.03 2.41 8.12
N GLY A 121 3.82 3.29 8.72
CA GLY A 121 5.11 3.74 8.19
C GLY A 121 6.27 2.77 8.41
N TRP A 122 6.08 1.66 9.13
CA TRP A 122 7.17 0.74 9.45
C TRP A 122 7.34 -0.33 8.36
N LEU A 123 8.48 -0.27 7.66
CA LEU A 123 8.90 -1.24 6.66
C LEU A 123 9.83 -2.28 7.33
N ASP A 124 9.22 -3.15 8.14
CA ASP A 124 9.90 -4.19 8.90
C ASP A 124 9.93 -5.51 8.09
N PRO A 125 11.12 -6.05 7.75
CA PRO A 125 11.27 -7.35 7.11
C PRO A 125 11.05 -8.54 8.07
N GLY A 126 10.92 -8.27 9.37
CA GLY A 126 10.79 -9.25 10.42
C GLY A 126 9.55 -10.13 10.27
N LYS A 127 9.69 -11.41 10.66
CA LYS A 127 8.58 -12.39 10.65
C LYS A 127 7.41 -12.03 11.59
N PHE A 128 7.59 -11.05 12.45
CA PHE A 128 6.59 -10.55 13.40
C PHE A 128 6.13 -9.13 13.08
N ALA A 129 6.48 -8.60 11.90
CA ALA A 129 6.00 -7.31 11.43
C ALA A 129 4.47 -7.28 11.44
N LYS A 130 3.88 -6.17 11.90
CA LYS A 130 2.42 -6.00 11.91
C LYS A 130 1.84 -5.96 10.50
N ILE A 131 2.61 -5.43 9.56
CA ILE A 131 2.28 -5.36 8.14
C ILE A 131 3.45 -6.00 7.40
N PRO A 132 3.23 -7.09 6.62
CA PRO A 132 4.32 -7.71 5.85
C PRO A 132 4.99 -6.70 4.92
N LEU A 133 6.31 -6.77 4.78
CA LEU A 133 7.14 -5.78 4.07
C LEU A 133 6.56 -5.38 2.70
N ILE A 134 6.27 -6.37 1.85
CA ILE A 134 5.80 -6.21 0.46
C ILE A 134 4.33 -5.76 0.32
N THR A 135 3.62 -5.55 1.42
CA THR A 135 2.20 -5.16 1.39
C THR A 135 2.05 -3.72 0.92
N GLU A 136 1.16 -3.47 -0.04
CA GLU A 136 0.80 -2.11 -0.42
C GLU A 136 0.08 -1.41 0.74
N ARG A 137 0.50 -0.19 1.03
CA ARG A 137 -0.05 0.63 2.11
C ARG A 137 -0.72 1.84 1.49
N VAL A 138 -2.00 2.03 1.79
CA VAL A 138 -2.82 3.13 1.29
C VAL A 138 -3.27 3.97 2.47
N VAL A 139 -2.77 5.20 2.55
CA VAL A 139 -3.09 6.14 3.62
C VAL A 139 -3.84 7.33 3.06
N LYS A 140 -5.09 7.52 3.51
CA LYS A 140 -5.86 8.71 3.18
C LYS A 140 -5.45 9.87 4.09
N VAL A 141 -4.95 10.95 3.50
CA VAL A 141 -4.49 12.16 4.19
C VAL A 141 -5.23 13.35 3.58
N ASP A 142 -5.94 14.15 4.39
CA ASP A 142 -6.84 15.19 3.87
C ASP A 142 -7.80 14.65 2.76
N ARG A 143 -7.64 15.11 1.51
CA ARG A 143 -8.40 14.67 0.32
C ARG A 143 -7.54 13.96 -0.73
N PHE A 144 -6.39 13.44 -0.32
CA PHE A 144 -5.51 12.65 -1.18
C PHE A 144 -5.09 11.36 -0.49
N TYR A 145 -4.39 10.52 -1.23
CA TYR A 145 -3.87 9.23 -0.80
C TYR A 145 -2.36 9.22 -0.98
N CYS A 146 -1.65 8.84 0.07
CA CYS A 146 -0.27 8.40 0.03
C CYS A 146 -0.28 6.88 -0.10
N VAL A 147 0.27 6.36 -1.19
CA VAL A 147 0.37 4.93 -1.46
C VAL A 147 1.84 4.58 -1.52
N PHE A 148 2.25 3.53 -0.82
CA PHE A 148 3.62 3.05 -0.90
C PHE A 148 3.72 1.54 -0.72
N GLN A 149 4.66 0.93 -1.43
CA GLN A 149 4.87 -0.51 -1.44
C GLN A 149 6.34 -0.83 -1.68
N VAL A 150 6.87 -1.78 -0.91
CA VAL A 150 8.18 -2.35 -1.19
C VAL A 150 8.05 -3.32 -2.35
N THR A 151 8.70 -3.02 -3.47
CA THR A 151 8.64 -3.81 -4.71
C THR A 151 9.83 -4.77 -4.83
N ASP A 152 10.96 -4.41 -4.23
CA ASP A 152 12.14 -5.26 -4.14
C ASP A 152 12.88 -5.06 -2.80
N SER A 153 13.58 -6.10 -2.33
CA SER A 153 14.36 -6.04 -1.10
C SER A 153 15.44 -7.11 -1.07
N HIS A 154 16.61 -6.77 -0.54
CA HIS A 154 17.71 -7.71 -0.31
C HIS A 154 18.20 -7.67 1.13
N PHE A 155 18.66 -8.84 1.58
CA PHE A 155 19.22 -9.04 2.89
C PHE A 155 20.74 -9.22 2.76
N VAL A 156 21.48 -8.69 3.75
CA VAL A 156 22.94 -8.81 3.84
C VAL A 156 23.41 -10.26 3.68
N ALA A 157 22.67 -11.22 4.26
CA ALA A 157 22.88 -12.65 4.07
C ALA A 157 21.58 -13.43 4.28
N ALA A 158 21.51 -14.63 3.69
CA ALA A 158 20.37 -15.52 3.86
C ALA A 158 20.12 -15.84 5.35
N GLY A 159 18.88 -15.65 5.79
CA GLY A 159 18.46 -15.91 7.17
C GLY A 159 18.81 -14.81 8.18
N GLN A 160 19.48 -13.74 7.76
CA GLN A 160 19.68 -12.55 8.62
C GLN A 160 18.53 -11.56 8.46
N PRO A 161 18.15 -10.83 9.53
CA PRO A 161 17.08 -9.83 9.47
C PRO A 161 17.54 -8.46 8.98
N TYR A 162 18.77 -8.34 8.48
CA TYR A 162 19.37 -7.06 8.10
C TYR A 162 19.21 -6.83 6.60
N LEU A 163 18.59 -5.72 6.24
CA LEU A 163 18.45 -5.30 4.86
C LEU A 163 19.69 -4.54 4.41
N ASP A 164 20.14 -4.80 3.18
CA ASP A 164 21.16 -3.99 2.49
C ASP A 164 20.61 -3.27 1.26
N HIS A 165 19.36 -3.56 0.87
CA HIS A 165 18.67 -2.88 -0.22
C HIS A 165 17.14 -2.95 -0.04
N LEU A 166 16.45 -1.87 -0.41
CA LEU A 166 15.00 -1.79 -0.49
C LEU A 166 14.59 -0.84 -1.62
N THR A 167 13.74 -1.30 -2.53
CA THR A 167 13.09 -0.45 -3.53
C THR A 167 11.65 -0.19 -3.10
N LEU A 168 11.29 1.09 -3.03
CA LEU A 168 9.99 1.57 -2.58
C LEU A 168 9.29 2.34 -3.71
N ASP A 169 8.17 1.81 -4.16
CA ASP A 169 7.23 2.56 -5.01
C ASP A 169 6.42 3.49 -4.11
N VAL A 170 6.36 4.77 -4.48
CA VAL A 170 5.60 5.81 -3.78
C VAL A 170 4.71 6.55 -4.78
N ARG A 171 3.42 6.64 -4.48
CA ARG A 171 2.42 7.33 -5.29
C ARG A 171 1.56 8.25 -4.43
N PHE A 172 1.42 9.50 -4.88
CA PHE A 172 0.46 10.45 -4.33
C PHE A 172 -0.66 10.67 -5.36
N THR A 173 -1.91 10.45 -4.97
CA THR A 173 -3.07 10.62 -5.85
C THR A 173 -4.26 11.24 -5.13
N ASN A 174 -5.11 11.99 -5.83
CA ASN A 174 -6.34 12.55 -5.25
C ASN A 174 -7.53 11.59 -5.34
N THR A 175 -7.33 10.38 -5.88
CA THR A 175 -8.38 9.39 -6.11
C THR A 175 -8.05 8.09 -5.40
N MET A 176 -9.05 7.40 -4.84
CA MET A 176 -8.82 6.11 -4.20
C MET A 176 -8.22 5.12 -5.22
N PRO A 177 -7.03 4.55 -4.95
CA PRO A 177 -6.31 3.70 -5.91
C PRO A 177 -6.98 2.34 -6.17
N HIS A 178 -7.86 1.88 -5.26
CA HIS A 178 -8.57 0.61 -5.38
C HIS A 178 -10.08 0.83 -5.30
N THR A 179 -10.83 0.04 -6.07
CA THR A 179 -12.27 0.20 -6.26
C THR A 179 -13.10 -0.31 -5.06
N GLU A 180 -12.49 -1.06 -4.13
CA GLU A 180 -13.17 -1.64 -2.96
C GLU A 180 -12.37 -1.41 -1.68
N VAL A 181 -12.72 -0.36 -0.92
CA VAL A 181 -12.38 -0.31 0.52
C VAL A 181 -13.62 -0.74 1.28
N ARG A 182 -13.65 -1.99 1.76
CA ARG A 182 -14.65 -2.39 2.76
C ARG A 182 -14.17 -1.89 4.11
N VAL A 183 -14.69 -0.75 4.54
CA VAL A 183 -14.56 -0.32 5.93
C VAL A 183 -15.21 -1.40 6.78
N LYS A 184 -14.44 -2.02 7.66
CA LYS A 184 -14.94 -3.06 8.56
C LYS A 184 -15.87 -2.37 9.56
N ASP A 185 -17.18 -2.54 9.37
CA ASP A 185 -18.21 -1.89 10.19
C ASP A 185 -17.92 -2.12 11.69
N GLU A 186 -17.85 -1.00 12.41
CA GLU A 186 -17.68 -0.94 13.85
C GLU A 186 -18.93 -1.55 14.49
N LYS A 187 -18.74 -2.64 15.24
CA LYS A 187 -19.82 -3.36 15.91
C LYS A 187 -20.43 -2.45 16.97
N ALA A 188 -21.64 -1.95 16.72
CA ALA A 188 -22.39 -1.14 17.69
C ALA A 188 -22.55 -1.90 19.03
N PRO A 189 -22.35 -1.24 20.19
CA PRO A 189 -22.62 -1.85 21.47
C PRO A 189 -24.13 -2.08 21.64
N SER A 190 -24.48 -3.27 22.11
CA SER A 190 -25.84 -3.66 22.51
C SER A 190 -26.24 -3.02 23.83
#